data_AF-A0A0V8J5I3-F1
#
_entry.id   AF-A0A0V8J5I3-F1
#
_cell.length_a   1.000
_cell.length_b   1.000
_cell.length_c   1.000
_cell.angle_alpha   90.00
_cell.angle_beta   90.00
_cell.angle_gamma   90.00
#
_symmetry.space_group_name_H-M   'P 1'
#
loop_
_entity.id
_entity.type
_entity.pdbx_description
1 polymer ?
#
loop_
_entity_poly.entity_id
_entity_poly.type
_entity_poly.pdbx_seq_one_letter_code
_entity_poly.pdbx_strand_id
1 'polypeptide(L)'
;MENVVNIMNRIFNFYREHLLIVLFTVGVALIMLLLQMVFSDVNAEFGLSLIPNFIADMIGILISSYIIAVLLQRSEEKKTKEKVYKMLGRKHLTMVDIMAQKYVHFITKNPCSVKGDESIAHQDLIEQVRNVRENISQYVQDDFLRKNVKVLAIGQAGNYKSIFDMFEEQMWSHQQFCHHFKHEMKNLLNLFISKYISVLPDDLREILFSIEDLMESGAFVTPLDHGINMQMNNVDFKKEDFINILVELGTEILSLMEYFKEFEQKT
;
A
#
# COMPACT_ATOMS: atom_id res chain seq x y z
N MET A 1 -17.49 16.04 27.65
CA MET A 1 -18.64 16.86 27.19
C MET A 1 -18.36 17.56 25.87
N GLU A 2 -17.18 18.14 25.67
CA GLU A 2 -16.80 18.86 24.43
C GLU A 2 -16.92 18.02 23.13
N ASN A 3 -16.54 16.75 23.16
CA ASN A 3 -16.67 15.85 22.00
C ASN A 3 -18.13 15.55 21.62
N VAL A 4 -19.06 15.52 22.58
CA VAL A 4 -20.49 15.25 22.32
C VAL A 4 -21.14 16.46 21.65
N VAL A 5 -20.78 17.67 22.07
CA VAL A 5 -21.26 18.93 21.48
C VAL A 5 -20.77 19.08 20.04
N ASN A 6 -19.50 18.74 19.76
CA ASN A 6 -18.96 18.76 18.39
C ASN A 6 -19.62 17.73 17.46
N ILE A 7 -19.95 16.54 17.96
CA ILE A 7 -20.68 15.52 17.20
C ILE A 7 -22.12 15.96 16.93
N MET A 8 -22.83 16.51 17.92
CA MET A 8 -24.18 17.05 17.73
C MET A 8 -24.22 18.20 16.73
N ASN A 9 -23.24 19.12 16.76
CA ASN A 9 -23.17 20.23 15.81
C ASN A 9 -22.89 19.75 14.37
N ARG A 10 -22.07 18.70 14.19
CA ARG A 10 -21.86 18.10 12.86
C ARG A 10 -23.12 17.41 12.33
N ILE A 11 -23.81 16.64 13.17
CA ILE A 11 -25.07 15.99 12.80
C ILE A 11 -26.13 17.05 12.45
N PHE A 12 -26.25 18.11 13.26
CA PHE A 12 -27.20 19.20 13.00
C PHE A 12 -26.91 19.93 11.68
N ASN A 13 -25.64 20.22 11.38
CA ASN A 13 -25.27 20.87 10.12
C ASN A 13 -25.55 19.98 8.91
N PHE A 14 -25.29 18.68 9.02
CA PHE A 14 -25.63 17.69 7.99
C PHE A 14 -27.15 17.66 7.72
N TYR A 15 -27.98 17.59 8.77
CA TYR A 15 -29.44 17.65 8.63
C TYR A 15 -29.93 18.98 8.06
N ARG A 16 -29.28 20.10 8.40
CA ARG A 16 -29.67 21.43 7.90
C ARG A 16 -29.47 21.55 6.40
N GLU A 17 -28.36 21.04 5.88
CA GLU A 17 -28.07 21.04 4.44
C GLU A 17 -29.07 20.15 3.68
N HIS A 18 -29.32 18.93 4.17
CA HIS A 18 -30.31 18.03 3.56
C HIS A 18 -31.74 18.57 3.63
N LEU A 19 -32.13 19.20 4.74
CA LEU A 19 -33.46 19.81 4.89
C LEU A 19 -33.65 20.98 3.93
N LEU A 20 -32.61 21.77 3.67
CA LEU A 20 -32.64 22.86 2.69
C LEU A 20 -32.83 22.32 1.27
N ILE A 21 -32.15 21.24 0.91
CA ILE A 21 -32.34 20.54 -0.39
C ILE A 21 -33.77 20.02 -0.51
N VAL A 22 -34.29 19.32 0.50
CA VAL A 22 -35.66 18.79 0.50
C VAL A 22 -36.69 19.91 0.37
N LEU A 23 -36.53 20.99 1.13
CA LEU A 23 -37.45 22.14 1.10
C LEU A 23 -37.40 22.86 -0.25
N PHE A 24 -36.22 22.95 -0.87
CA PHE A 24 -36.07 23.46 -2.22
C PHE A 24 -36.76 22.55 -3.26
N THR A 25 -36.55 21.24 -3.21
CA THR A 25 -37.20 20.29 -4.12
C THR A 25 -38.72 20.30 -3.97
N VAL A 26 -39.24 20.29 -2.75
CA VAL A 26 -40.68 20.40 -2.47
C VAL A 26 -41.22 21.76 -2.92
N GLY A 27 -40.45 22.84 -2.73
CA GLY A 27 -40.80 24.18 -3.20
C GLY A 27 -40.92 24.25 -4.73
N VAL A 28 -39.95 23.70 -5.46
CA VAL A 28 -40.00 23.62 -6.93
C VAL A 28 -41.19 22.77 -7.39
N ALA A 29 -41.43 21.62 -6.75
CA ALA A 29 -42.58 20.78 -7.04
C ALA A 29 -43.90 21.51 -6.82
N LEU A 30 -44.05 22.24 -5.70
CA LEU A 30 -45.24 23.04 -5.40
C LEU A 30 -45.43 24.21 -6.37
N ILE A 31 -44.35 24.91 -6.77
CA ILE A 31 -44.41 25.99 -7.75
C ILE A 31 -44.83 25.46 -9.12
N MET A 32 -44.27 24.31 -9.55
CA MET A 32 -44.70 23.66 -10.78
C MET A 32 -46.19 23.30 -10.72
N LEU A 33 -46.65 22.71 -9.61
CA LEU A 33 -48.05 22.35 -9.40
C LEU A 33 -48.98 23.58 -9.40
N LEU A 34 -48.56 24.69 -8.78
CA LEU A 34 -49.30 25.95 -8.75
C LEU A 34 -49.39 26.65 -10.11
N LEU A 35 -48.26 26.81 -10.81
CA LEU A 35 -48.26 27.35 -12.17
C LEU A 35 -49.19 26.53 -13.07
N GLN A 36 -49.20 25.22 -12.88
CA GLN A 36 -50.01 24.33 -13.70
C GLN A 36 -51.51 24.41 -13.41
N MET A 37 -51.91 24.57 -12.14
CA MET A 37 -53.30 24.85 -11.76
C MET A 37 -53.83 26.16 -12.37
N VAL A 38 -52.96 27.14 -12.59
CA VAL A 38 -53.35 28.45 -13.12
C VAL A 38 -53.40 28.45 -14.66
N PHE A 39 -52.57 27.66 -15.34
CA PHE A 39 -52.38 27.73 -16.79
C PHE A 39 -52.92 26.53 -17.60
N SER A 40 -53.51 25.48 -17.00
CA SER A 40 -54.01 24.30 -17.76
C SER A 40 -55.29 23.67 -17.18
N ASP A 41 -56.19 23.22 -18.06
CA ASP A 41 -57.30 22.32 -17.70
C ASP A 41 -56.73 20.95 -17.29
N VAL A 42 -56.98 20.55 -16.04
CA VAL A 42 -56.46 19.31 -15.44
C VAL A 42 -57.14 18.09 -16.05
N ASN A 43 -56.72 17.66 -17.24
CA ASN A 43 -57.23 16.46 -17.93
C ASN A 43 -56.44 15.19 -17.56
N ALA A 44 -57.04 14.00 -17.73
CA ALA A 44 -56.40 12.72 -17.40
C ALA A 44 -55.11 12.43 -18.19
N GLU A 45 -55.01 12.92 -19.44
CA GLU A 45 -53.79 12.84 -20.26
C GLU A 45 -52.60 13.59 -19.64
N PHE A 46 -52.87 14.64 -18.85
CA PHE A 46 -51.82 15.42 -18.19
C PHE A 46 -51.15 14.63 -17.06
N GLY A 47 -51.90 13.91 -16.24
CA GLY A 47 -51.35 13.04 -15.19
C GLY A 47 -50.43 11.96 -15.76
N LEU A 48 -50.76 11.44 -16.95
CA LEU A 48 -49.92 10.48 -17.67
C LEU A 48 -48.62 11.11 -18.23
N SER A 49 -48.62 12.40 -18.56
CA SER A 49 -47.42 13.12 -19.03
C SER A 49 -46.47 13.54 -17.89
N LEU A 50 -46.99 13.76 -16.68
CA LEU A 50 -46.19 14.10 -15.50
C LEU A 50 -45.36 12.92 -14.98
N ILE A 51 -45.91 11.70 -15.07
CA ILE A 51 -45.27 10.51 -14.52
C ILE A 51 -43.89 10.27 -15.16
N PRO A 52 -43.72 10.28 -16.51
CA PRO A 52 -42.41 10.14 -17.13
C PRO A 52 -41.41 11.23 -16.73
N ASN A 53 -41.84 12.49 -16.63
CA ASN A 53 -40.97 13.60 -16.25
C ASN A 53 -40.53 13.48 -14.78
N PHE A 54 -41.46 13.18 -13.88
CA PHE A 54 -41.17 12.95 -12.47
C PHE A 54 -40.23 11.75 -12.27
N ILE A 55 -40.46 10.65 -12.99
CA ILE A 55 -39.57 9.47 -12.98
C ILE A 55 -38.18 9.84 -13.51
N ALA A 56 -38.10 10.59 -14.61
CA ALA A 56 -36.83 11.03 -15.18
C ALA A 56 -36.05 11.92 -14.21
N ASP A 57 -36.71 12.87 -13.55
CA ASP A 57 -36.10 13.76 -12.56
C ASP A 57 -35.65 12.97 -11.31
N MET A 58 -36.48 12.04 -10.82
CA MET A 58 -36.14 11.19 -9.69
C MET A 58 -34.92 10.31 -10.00
N ILE A 59 -34.90 9.67 -11.17
CA ILE A 59 -33.75 8.89 -11.65
C ILE A 59 -32.51 9.79 -11.80
N GLY A 60 -32.68 10.98 -12.37
CA GLY A 60 -31.61 11.95 -12.58
C GLY A 60 -30.96 12.41 -11.28
N ILE A 61 -31.76 12.69 -10.25
CA ILE A 61 -31.29 13.06 -8.91
C ILE A 61 -30.56 11.86 -8.25
N LEU A 62 -31.10 10.65 -8.34
CA LEU A 62 -30.46 9.46 -7.78
C LEU A 62 -29.11 9.17 -8.44
N ILE A 63 -29.03 9.21 -9.78
CA ILE A 63 -27.78 8.98 -10.51
C ILE A 63 -26.76 10.09 -10.19
N SER A 64 -27.20 11.35 -10.21
CA SER A 64 -26.31 12.50 -9.96
C SER A 64 -25.78 12.50 -8.53
N SER A 65 -26.63 12.23 -7.53
CA SER A 65 -26.20 12.11 -6.13
C SER A 65 -25.22 10.95 -5.91
N TYR A 66 -25.45 9.81 -6.55
CA TYR A 66 -24.51 8.68 -6.52
C TYR A 66 -23.15 9.05 -7.15
N ILE A 67 -23.15 9.68 -8.32
CA ILE A 67 -21.91 10.13 -8.99
C ILE A 67 -21.17 11.14 -8.11
N ILE A 68 -21.87 12.13 -7.54
CA ILE A 68 -21.27 13.13 -6.65
C ILE A 68 -20.66 12.45 -5.41
N ALA A 69 -21.38 11.52 -4.79
CA ALA A 69 -20.87 10.80 -3.62
C ALA A 69 -19.58 10.04 -3.95
N VAL A 70 -19.55 9.31 -5.07
CA VAL A 70 -18.35 8.59 -5.53
C VAL A 70 -17.18 9.54 -5.82
N LEU A 71 -17.45 10.68 -6.46
CA LEU A 71 -16.42 11.68 -6.76
C LEU A 71 -15.88 12.36 -5.49
N LEU A 72 -16.76 12.68 -4.54
CA LEU A 72 -16.38 13.25 -3.25
C LEU A 72 -15.52 12.27 -2.45
N GLN A 73 -15.94 11.00 -2.35
CA GLN A 73 -15.18 9.97 -1.67
C GLN A 73 -13.77 9.83 -2.27
N ARG A 74 -13.65 9.70 -3.60
CA ARG A 74 -12.34 9.62 -4.27
C ARG A 74 -11.47 10.86 -4.04
N SER A 75 -12.08 12.04 -4.00
CA SER A 75 -11.37 13.30 -3.72
C SER A 75 -10.86 13.36 -2.29
N GLU A 76 -11.65 12.89 -1.32
CA GLU A 76 -11.25 12.81 0.09
C GLU A 76 -10.15 11.79 0.33
N GLU A 77 -10.26 10.60 -0.27
CA GLU A 77 -9.21 9.57 -0.25
C GLU A 77 -7.90 10.12 -0.81
N LYS A 78 -7.94 10.77 -1.98
CA LYS A 78 -6.76 11.38 -2.61
C LYS A 78 -6.15 12.48 -1.74
N LYS A 79 -6.96 13.37 -1.17
CA LYS A 79 -6.48 14.43 -0.25
C LYS A 79 -5.84 13.84 1.00
N THR A 80 -6.40 12.76 1.54
CA THR A 80 -5.85 12.06 2.69
C THR A 80 -4.50 11.44 2.35
N LYS A 81 -4.40 10.72 1.23
CA LYS A 81 -3.13 10.17 0.74
C LYS A 81 -2.08 11.26 0.49
N GLU A 82 -2.46 12.38 -0.14
CA GLU A 82 -1.55 13.51 -0.37
C GLU A 82 -1.03 14.10 0.95
N LYS A 83 -1.90 14.25 1.95
CA LYS A 83 -1.50 14.73 3.28
C LYS A 83 -0.50 13.78 3.94
N VAL A 84 -0.75 12.47 3.86
CA VAL A 84 0.15 11.45 4.39
C VAL A 84 1.49 11.48 3.64
N TYR A 85 1.47 11.60 2.32
CA TYR A 85 2.68 11.74 1.51
C TYR A 85 3.51 12.95 1.94
N LYS A 86 2.90 14.12 2.14
CA LYS A 86 3.60 15.31 2.64
C LYS A 86 4.24 15.10 4.02
N MET A 87 3.64 14.24 4.85
CA MET A 87 4.16 13.95 6.19
C MET A 87 5.24 12.86 6.21
N LEU A 88 5.09 11.83 5.37
CA LEU A 88 5.82 10.57 5.48
C LEU A 88 6.51 10.11 4.21
N GLY A 89 6.28 10.74 3.06
CA GLY A 89 6.71 10.28 1.73
C GLY A 89 8.18 9.88 1.69
N ARG A 90 9.08 10.75 2.15
CA ARG A 90 10.52 10.43 2.22
C ARG A 90 10.84 9.24 3.13
N LYS A 91 10.20 9.16 4.30
CA LYS A 91 10.47 8.08 5.27
C LYS A 91 9.94 6.74 4.79
N HIS A 92 8.77 6.77 4.15
CA HIS A 92 8.21 5.64 3.45
C HIS A 92 9.15 5.18 2.34
N LEU A 93 9.57 6.10 1.46
CA LEU A 93 10.50 5.80 0.36
C LEU A 93 11.78 5.13 0.85
N THR A 94 12.43 5.70 1.87
CA THR A 94 13.63 5.11 2.47
C THR A 94 13.39 3.71 3.04
N MET A 95 12.28 3.49 3.75
CA MET A 95 11.94 2.17 4.27
C MET A 95 11.78 1.16 3.12
N VAL A 96 11.01 1.52 2.10
CA VAL A 96 10.70 0.64 0.98
C VAL A 96 11.94 0.34 0.13
N ASP A 97 12.82 1.33 -0.08
CA ASP A 97 14.09 1.12 -0.79
C ASP A 97 14.98 0.10 -0.07
N ILE A 98 15.05 0.19 1.27
CA ILE A 98 15.80 -0.78 2.07
C ILE A 98 15.16 -2.18 1.95
N MET A 99 13.83 -2.27 2.00
CA MET A 99 13.11 -3.53 1.82
C MET A 99 13.37 -4.14 0.44
N ALA A 100 13.30 -3.33 -0.62
CA ALA A 100 13.57 -3.73 -1.99
C ALA A 100 15.00 -4.24 -2.18
N GLN A 101 15.99 -3.52 -1.66
CA GLN A 101 17.39 -3.94 -1.71
C GLN A 101 17.60 -5.29 -1.02
N LYS A 102 17.01 -5.47 0.17
CA LYS A 102 17.10 -6.72 0.94
C LYS A 102 16.40 -7.87 0.21
N TYR A 103 15.24 -7.64 -0.39
CA TYR A 103 14.52 -8.62 -1.20
C TYR A 103 15.35 -9.08 -2.41
N VAL A 104 15.90 -8.14 -3.19
CA VAL A 104 16.78 -8.44 -4.33
C VAL A 104 18.01 -9.22 -3.86
N HIS A 105 18.64 -8.82 -2.76
CA HIS A 105 19.81 -9.50 -2.20
C HIS A 105 19.48 -10.93 -1.75
N PHE A 106 18.33 -11.13 -1.09
CA PHE A 106 17.88 -12.44 -0.65
C PHE A 106 17.72 -13.42 -1.80
N ILE A 107 17.15 -12.99 -2.91
CA ILE A 107 16.87 -13.85 -4.06
C ILE A 107 18.10 -14.06 -4.92
N THR A 108 18.81 -12.98 -5.27
CA THR A 108 19.99 -13.06 -6.16
C THR A 108 21.23 -13.60 -5.47
N LYS A 109 21.21 -13.70 -4.13
CA LYS A 109 22.34 -14.11 -3.27
C LYS A 109 23.55 -13.17 -3.32
N ASN A 110 23.38 -12.00 -3.96
CA ASN A 110 24.42 -10.99 -4.16
C ASN A 110 23.96 -9.63 -3.62
N PRO A 111 24.87 -8.81 -3.06
CA PRO A 111 24.53 -7.47 -2.63
C PRO A 111 23.87 -6.67 -3.75
N CYS A 112 22.77 -5.97 -3.45
CA CYS A 112 22.10 -5.13 -4.42
C CYS A 112 23.01 -3.94 -4.78
N SER A 113 23.26 -3.75 -6.07
CA SER A 113 24.01 -2.59 -6.56
C SER A 113 23.00 -1.61 -7.16
N VAL A 114 22.96 -0.39 -6.63
CA VAL A 114 22.09 0.67 -7.14
C VAL A 114 22.92 1.65 -7.94
N LYS A 115 22.44 2.04 -9.13
CA LYS A 115 23.15 2.94 -10.04
C LYS A 115 22.63 4.37 -9.94
N GLY A 116 23.55 5.34 -9.87
CA GLY A 116 23.26 6.77 -10.03
C GLY A 116 22.80 7.50 -8.77
N ASP A 117 22.30 8.73 -8.96
CA ASP A 117 21.78 9.60 -7.89
C ASP A 117 20.43 9.10 -7.34
N GLU A 118 19.99 9.60 -6.17
CA GLU A 118 18.82 9.11 -5.40
C GLU A 118 17.55 8.84 -6.25
N SER A 119 17.21 9.71 -7.21
CA SER A 119 16.02 9.51 -8.05
C SER A 119 16.19 8.38 -9.08
N ILE A 120 17.38 8.24 -9.64
CA ILE A 120 17.73 7.16 -10.58
C ILE A 120 17.81 5.84 -9.81
N ALA A 121 18.35 5.90 -8.59
CA ALA A 121 18.49 4.79 -7.68
C ALA A 121 17.14 4.12 -7.34
N HIS A 122 16.11 4.92 -7.05
CA HIS A 122 14.78 4.37 -6.78
C HIS A 122 14.16 3.68 -8.00
N GLN A 123 14.25 4.29 -9.19
CA GLN A 123 13.72 3.69 -10.42
C GLN A 123 14.49 2.43 -10.83
N ASP A 124 15.81 2.42 -10.65
CA ASP A 124 16.66 1.25 -10.85
C ASP A 124 16.23 0.10 -9.91
N LEU A 125 15.95 0.41 -8.64
CA LEU A 125 15.43 -0.58 -7.69
C LEU A 125 14.05 -1.14 -8.10
N ILE A 126 13.12 -0.30 -8.56
CA ILE A 126 11.81 -0.77 -9.06
C ILE A 126 12.03 -1.80 -10.17
N GLU A 127 12.92 -1.50 -11.12
CA GLU A 127 13.19 -2.37 -12.24
C GLU A 127 13.90 -3.67 -11.80
N GLN A 128 14.83 -3.59 -10.85
CA GLN A 128 15.47 -4.77 -10.27
C GLN A 128 14.44 -5.68 -9.58
N VAL A 129 13.54 -5.14 -8.76
CA VAL A 129 12.48 -5.92 -8.09
C VAL A 129 11.55 -6.55 -9.12
N ARG A 130 11.13 -5.78 -10.14
CA ARG A 130 10.27 -6.26 -11.24
C ARG A 130 10.93 -7.41 -12.00
N ASN A 131 12.20 -7.24 -12.39
CA ASN A 131 12.98 -8.26 -13.08
C ASN A 131 13.15 -9.53 -12.23
N VAL A 132 13.47 -9.39 -10.94
CA VAL A 132 13.61 -10.52 -10.03
C VAL A 132 12.29 -11.27 -9.85
N ARG A 133 11.16 -10.55 -9.71
CA ARG A 133 9.83 -11.16 -9.60
C ARG A 133 9.45 -11.92 -10.87
N GLU A 134 9.64 -11.32 -12.03
CA GLU A 134 9.26 -11.92 -13.33
C GLU A 134 10.14 -13.11 -13.71
N ASN A 135 11.40 -13.10 -13.28
CA ASN A 135 12.38 -14.15 -13.56
C ASN A 135 12.72 -14.98 -12.32
N ILE A 136 11.85 -15.02 -11.31
CA ILE A 136 12.10 -15.67 -10.01
C ILE A 136 12.54 -17.12 -10.15
N SER A 137 11.99 -17.83 -11.12
CA SER A 137 12.27 -19.24 -11.42
C SER A 137 13.68 -19.48 -11.91
N GLN A 138 14.39 -18.44 -12.37
CA GLN A 138 15.81 -18.50 -12.73
C GLN A 138 16.71 -18.46 -11.49
N TYR A 139 16.30 -17.72 -10.46
CA TYR A 139 17.06 -17.53 -9.22
C TYR A 139 16.77 -18.62 -8.18
N VAL A 140 15.51 -19.01 -8.04
CA VAL A 140 15.06 -20.05 -7.10
C VAL A 140 15.13 -21.39 -7.81
N GLN A 141 16.31 -22.02 -7.77
CA GLN A 141 16.54 -23.38 -8.26
C GLN A 141 16.54 -24.39 -7.11
N ASP A 142 16.64 -25.68 -7.42
CA ASP A 142 16.59 -26.78 -6.44
C ASP A 142 17.74 -26.73 -5.42
N ASP A 143 18.79 -25.96 -5.71
CA ASP A 143 19.93 -25.69 -4.82
C ASP A 143 19.85 -24.34 -4.08
N PHE A 144 18.72 -23.63 -4.16
CA PHE A 144 18.56 -22.27 -3.61
C PHE A 144 18.87 -22.16 -2.11
N LEU A 145 18.48 -23.16 -1.32
CA LEU A 145 18.75 -23.21 0.13
C LEU A 145 20.20 -23.64 0.46
N ARG A 146 20.91 -24.22 -0.51
CA ARG A 146 22.30 -24.71 -0.35
C ARG A 146 23.33 -23.65 -0.73
N LYS A 147 22.94 -22.68 -1.56
CA LYS A 147 23.78 -21.56 -1.96
C LYS A 147 24.02 -20.60 -0.79
N ASN A 148 25.28 -20.32 -0.53
CA ASN A 148 25.69 -19.27 0.40
C ASN A 148 25.35 -17.88 -0.19
N VAL A 149 25.11 -16.93 0.71
CA VAL A 149 24.85 -15.53 0.39
C VAL A 149 26.10 -14.72 0.63
N LYS A 150 26.46 -13.90 -0.35
CA LYS A 150 27.57 -12.96 -0.21
C LYS A 150 27.11 -11.74 0.59
N VAL A 151 27.74 -11.47 1.72
CA VAL A 151 27.39 -10.38 2.65
C VAL A 151 28.62 -9.53 2.89
N LEU A 152 28.44 -8.21 2.97
CA LEU A 152 29.48 -7.30 3.42
C LEU A 152 29.33 -7.12 4.93
N ALA A 153 30.29 -7.58 5.71
CA ALA A 153 30.24 -7.54 7.17
C ALA A 153 31.49 -6.89 7.74
N ILE A 154 31.39 -6.37 8.97
CA ILE A 154 32.55 -5.82 9.67
C ILE A 154 33.45 -6.98 10.10
N GLY A 155 34.72 -6.95 9.69
CA GLY A 155 35.73 -7.92 10.08
C GLY A 155 35.90 -7.98 11.60
N GLN A 156 36.39 -9.11 12.13
CA GLN A 156 36.65 -9.23 13.56
C GLN A 156 37.93 -8.46 13.93
N ALA A 157 37.78 -7.47 14.82
CA ALA A 157 38.79 -6.67 15.52
C ALA A 157 40.25 -6.87 15.03
N GLY A 158 40.64 -6.10 14.02
CA GLY A 158 42.04 -5.89 13.62
C GLY A 158 42.46 -4.42 13.78
N ASN A 159 43.77 -4.16 13.72
CA ASN A 159 44.30 -2.80 13.53
C ASN A 159 44.01 -2.35 12.09
N TYR A 160 42.77 -1.92 11.83
CA TYR A 160 42.36 -1.37 10.54
C TYR A 160 43.04 -0.02 10.32
N LYS A 161 43.61 0.19 9.13
CA LYS A 161 44.24 1.47 8.77
C LYS A 161 43.20 2.50 8.32
N SER A 162 42.05 2.03 7.85
CA SER A 162 40.94 2.84 7.34
C SER A 162 39.58 2.21 7.68
N ILE A 163 38.52 3.03 7.70
CA ILE A 163 37.13 2.58 7.86
C ILE A 163 36.73 1.63 6.73
N PHE A 164 37.28 1.80 5.53
CA PHE A 164 37.00 0.93 4.39
C PHE A 164 37.61 -0.48 4.55
N ASP A 165 38.73 -0.57 5.27
CA ASP A 165 39.38 -1.87 5.56
C ASP A 165 38.62 -2.68 6.60
N MET A 166 37.61 -2.08 7.26
CA MET A 166 36.78 -2.77 8.25
C MET A 166 35.75 -3.68 7.61
N PHE A 167 35.41 -3.49 6.34
CA PHE A 167 34.38 -4.26 5.65
C PHE A 167 35.01 -5.41 4.86
N GLU A 168 34.61 -6.62 5.19
CA GLU A 168 35.07 -7.85 4.54
C GLU A 168 33.88 -8.57 3.91
N GLU A 169 34.11 -9.16 2.73
CA GLU A 169 33.13 -10.03 2.10
C GLU A 169 33.10 -11.38 2.84
N GLN A 170 31.96 -11.69 3.43
CA GLN A 170 31.71 -12.94 4.13
C GLN A 170 30.65 -13.76 3.39
N MET A 171 30.77 -15.08 3.46
CA MET A 171 29.79 -16.00 2.92
C MET A 171 28.93 -16.52 4.07
N TRP A 172 27.67 -16.12 4.09
CA TRP A 172 26.70 -16.60 5.07
C TRP A 172 25.93 -17.77 4.51
N SER A 173 25.62 -18.76 5.35
CA SER A 173 24.67 -19.80 4.97
C SER A 173 23.28 -19.20 4.72
N HIS A 174 22.46 -19.88 3.91
CA HIS A 174 21.09 -19.46 3.65
C HIS A 174 20.31 -19.23 4.96
N GLN A 175 20.47 -20.11 5.96
CA GLN A 175 19.78 -19.98 7.26
C GLN A 175 20.17 -18.70 7.99
N GLN A 176 21.47 -18.42 8.11
CA GLN A 176 21.96 -17.21 8.79
C GLN A 176 21.43 -15.95 8.10
N PHE A 177 21.51 -15.93 6.77
CA PHE A 177 21.03 -14.77 6.00
C PHE A 177 19.51 -14.64 6.06
N CYS A 178 18.75 -15.73 5.98
CA CYS A 178 17.30 -15.71 6.07
C CYS A 178 16.83 -15.20 7.45
N HIS A 179 17.45 -15.68 8.54
CA HIS A 179 17.17 -15.18 9.89
C HIS A 179 17.45 -13.68 10.01
N HIS A 180 18.62 -13.24 9.51
CA HIS A 180 18.99 -11.81 9.52
C HIS A 180 18.02 -10.96 8.68
N PHE A 181 17.74 -11.38 7.45
CA PHE A 181 16.78 -10.75 6.54
C PHE A 181 15.42 -10.60 7.20
N LYS A 182 14.90 -11.68 7.81
CA LYS A 182 13.62 -11.68 8.51
C LYS A 182 13.60 -10.68 9.66
N HIS A 183 14.61 -10.72 10.52
CA HIS A 183 14.72 -9.83 11.66
C HIS A 183 14.79 -8.35 11.22
N GLU A 184 15.59 -8.02 10.21
CA GLU A 184 15.70 -6.65 9.73
C GLU A 184 14.42 -6.14 9.06
N MET A 185 13.79 -6.95 8.20
CA MET A 185 12.53 -6.61 7.55
C MET A 185 11.44 -6.34 8.60
N LYS A 186 11.31 -7.23 9.59
CA LYS A 186 10.37 -7.08 10.69
C LYS A 186 10.64 -5.83 11.52
N ASN A 187 11.90 -5.53 11.80
CA ASN A 187 12.26 -4.31 12.54
C ASN A 187 11.92 -3.04 11.76
N LEU A 188 12.16 -3.01 10.44
CA LEU A 188 11.80 -1.88 9.59
C LEU A 188 10.30 -1.63 9.60
N LEU A 189 9.50 -2.68 9.38
CA LEU A 189 8.05 -2.63 9.42
C LEU A 189 7.55 -2.16 10.79
N ASN A 190 8.00 -2.78 11.87
CA ASN A 190 7.59 -2.43 13.23
C ASN A 190 7.93 -0.99 13.60
N LEU A 191 9.12 -0.50 13.24
CA LEU A 191 9.51 0.89 13.49
C LEU A 191 8.63 1.88 12.71
N PHE A 192 8.29 1.56 11.47
CA PHE A 192 7.43 2.41 10.65
C PHE A 192 5.98 2.39 11.15
N ILE A 193 5.42 1.21 11.35
CA ILE A 193 4.04 0.99 11.81
C ILE A 193 3.87 1.62 13.19
N SER A 194 4.68 1.27 14.18
CA SER A 194 4.53 1.79 15.55
C SER A 194 4.54 3.33 15.62
N LYS A 195 5.32 3.97 14.75
CA LYS A 195 5.47 5.42 14.73
C LYS A 195 4.37 6.14 13.95
N TYR A 196 3.79 5.49 12.94
CA TYR A 196 2.90 6.15 11.98
C TYR A 196 1.52 5.54 11.86
N ILE A 197 1.20 4.43 12.53
CA ILE A 197 -0.07 3.70 12.40
C ILE A 197 -1.32 4.60 12.47
N SER A 198 -1.30 5.62 13.33
CA SER A 198 -2.43 6.54 13.52
C SER A 198 -2.73 7.45 12.32
N VAL A 199 -1.79 7.60 11.40
CA VAL A 199 -1.91 8.44 10.21
C VAL A 199 -1.80 7.64 8.92
N LEU A 200 -1.56 6.33 8.98
CA LEU A 200 -1.48 5.49 7.79
C LEU A 200 -2.87 5.22 7.21
N PRO A 201 -3.07 5.42 5.89
CA PRO A 201 -4.26 4.97 5.18
C PRO A 201 -4.47 3.46 5.34
N ASP A 202 -5.73 3.02 5.35
CA ASP A 202 -6.11 1.63 5.59
C ASP A 202 -5.50 0.67 4.57
N ASP A 203 -5.49 1.06 3.30
CA ASP A 203 -4.90 0.31 2.20
C ASP A 203 -3.37 0.19 2.33
N LEU A 204 -2.69 1.25 2.77
CA LEU A 204 -1.25 1.17 3.05
C LEU A 204 -0.97 0.24 4.24
N ARG A 205 -1.83 0.24 5.27
CA ARG A 205 -1.69 -0.67 6.41
C ARG A 205 -1.88 -2.12 5.99
N GLU A 206 -2.84 -2.39 5.13
CA GLU A 206 -3.10 -3.72 4.57
C GLU A 206 -1.87 -4.28 3.84
N ILE A 207 -1.24 -3.48 2.97
CA ILE A 207 -0.01 -3.88 2.26
C ILE A 207 1.13 -4.17 3.26
N LEU A 208 1.32 -3.32 4.28
CA LEU A 208 2.38 -3.52 5.28
C LEU A 208 2.17 -4.80 6.10
N PHE A 209 0.93 -5.11 6.48
CA PHE A 209 0.60 -6.35 7.20
C PHE A 209 0.69 -7.58 6.29
N SER A 210 0.31 -7.47 5.01
CA SER A 210 0.51 -8.54 4.02
C SER A 210 1.99 -8.94 3.95
N ILE A 211 2.90 -7.96 3.92
CA ILE A 211 4.35 -8.23 3.96
C ILE A 211 4.74 -8.90 5.28
N GLU A 212 4.25 -8.43 6.42
CA GLU A 212 4.55 -9.06 7.72
C GLU A 212 4.11 -10.53 7.76
N ASP A 213 2.90 -10.84 7.28
CA ASP A 213 2.36 -12.19 7.21
C ASP A 213 3.18 -13.08 6.26
N LEU A 214 3.58 -12.56 5.09
CA LEU A 214 4.46 -13.26 4.16
C LEU A 214 5.81 -13.60 4.78
N MET A 215 6.36 -12.71 5.62
CA MET A 215 7.62 -12.94 6.33
C MET A 215 7.51 -13.98 7.45
N GLU A 216 6.30 -14.27 7.94
CA GLU A 216 6.02 -15.34 8.88
C GLU A 216 5.64 -16.67 8.20
N SER A 217 5.52 -16.67 6.86
CA SER A 217 5.27 -17.89 6.09
C SER A 217 6.43 -18.90 6.18
N GLY A 218 6.12 -20.15 5.86
CA GLY A 218 7.07 -21.27 5.93
C GLY A 218 8.34 -21.08 5.08
N ALA A 219 8.33 -20.23 4.05
CA ALA A 219 9.52 -19.98 3.22
C ALA A 219 10.65 -19.25 3.96
N PHE A 220 10.33 -18.56 5.07
CA PHE A 220 11.30 -17.81 5.87
C PHE A 220 11.52 -18.41 7.26
N VAL A 221 10.90 -19.56 7.55
CA VAL A 221 11.12 -20.28 8.81
C VAL A 221 12.40 -21.11 8.69
N THR A 222 13.35 -20.83 9.57
CA THR A 222 14.62 -21.54 9.63
C THR A 222 14.76 -22.30 10.95
N PRO A 223 15.53 -23.41 10.98
CA PRO A 223 15.89 -24.07 12.23
C PRO A 223 16.54 -23.14 13.26
N LEU A 224 17.25 -22.09 12.81
CA LEU A 224 17.86 -21.09 13.68
C LEU A 224 16.83 -20.31 14.50
N ASP A 225 15.62 -20.10 13.98
CA ASP A 225 14.53 -19.44 14.72
C ASP A 225 14.09 -20.24 15.96
N HIS A 226 14.40 -21.54 15.97
CA HIS A 226 14.15 -22.46 17.08
C HIS A 226 15.43 -22.84 17.84
N GLY A 227 16.55 -22.15 17.59
CA GLY A 227 17.84 -22.42 18.23
C GLY A 227 18.55 -23.67 17.72
N ILE A 228 18.17 -24.19 16.56
CA ILE A 228 18.75 -25.39 15.95
C ILE A 228 19.68 -24.97 14.81
N ASN A 229 20.96 -25.28 14.92
CA ASN A 229 21.91 -25.12 13.82
C ASN A 229 21.96 -26.42 12.99
N MET A 230 21.36 -26.41 11.80
CA MET A 230 21.29 -27.59 10.92
C MET A 230 21.93 -27.27 9.57
N GLN A 231 22.78 -28.16 9.06
CA GLN A 231 23.32 -28.00 7.71
C GLN A 231 22.22 -28.21 6.65
N MET A 232 22.02 -27.25 5.75
CA MET A 232 20.98 -27.29 4.71
C MET A 232 21.30 -28.24 3.53
N ASN A 233 22.36 -29.05 3.62
CA ASN A 233 22.87 -29.84 2.50
C ASN A 233 21.87 -30.88 1.97
N ASN A 234 20.97 -31.37 2.82
CA ASN A 234 20.00 -32.42 2.51
C ASN A 234 18.53 -31.97 2.66
N VAL A 235 18.28 -30.66 2.78
CA VAL A 235 16.90 -30.17 2.89
C VAL A 235 16.23 -30.27 1.54
N ASP A 236 15.12 -31.02 1.52
CA ASP A 236 14.16 -31.04 0.43
C ASP A 236 13.12 -29.95 0.69
N PHE A 237 12.81 -29.15 -0.33
CA PHE A 237 11.84 -28.08 -0.20
C PHE A 237 10.99 -28.00 -1.46
N LYS A 238 9.73 -27.60 -1.29
CA LYS A 238 8.81 -27.38 -2.41
C LYS A 238 9.15 -26.06 -3.08
N LYS A 239 9.84 -26.15 -4.22
CA LYS A 239 10.30 -25.01 -5.01
C LYS A 239 9.16 -24.05 -5.36
N GLU A 240 8.02 -24.59 -5.76
CA GLU A 240 6.85 -23.84 -6.18
C GLU A 240 6.28 -22.99 -5.04
N ASP A 241 6.23 -23.54 -3.82
CA ASP A 241 5.74 -22.81 -2.64
C ASP A 241 6.64 -21.60 -2.33
N PHE A 242 7.97 -21.78 -2.41
CA PHE A 242 8.94 -20.69 -2.25
C PHE A 242 8.80 -19.63 -3.34
N ILE A 243 8.67 -20.06 -4.60
CA ILE A 243 8.49 -19.14 -5.72
C ILE A 243 7.23 -18.29 -5.51
N ASN A 244 6.11 -18.90 -5.15
CA ASN A 244 4.85 -18.20 -4.96
C ASN A 244 4.95 -17.14 -3.85
N ILE A 245 5.50 -17.50 -2.70
CA ILE A 245 5.68 -16.57 -1.58
C ILE A 245 6.62 -15.42 -1.95
N LEU A 246 7.72 -15.70 -2.65
CA LEU A 246 8.67 -14.65 -3.06
C LEU A 246 8.08 -13.72 -4.12
N VAL A 247 7.27 -14.25 -5.05
CA VAL A 247 6.55 -13.43 -6.05
C VAL A 247 5.53 -12.52 -5.37
N GLU A 248 4.80 -13.04 -4.38
CA GLU A 248 3.82 -12.27 -3.61
C GLU A 248 4.52 -11.16 -2.81
N LEU A 249 5.61 -11.49 -2.11
CA LEU A 249 6.43 -10.50 -1.40
C LEU A 249 6.97 -9.41 -2.33
N GLY A 250 7.49 -9.80 -3.50
CA GLY A 250 7.95 -8.85 -4.52
C GLY A 250 6.83 -7.97 -5.06
N THR A 251 5.61 -8.49 -5.15
CA THR A 251 4.43 -7.73 -5.59
C THR A 251 4.03 -6.69 -4.56
N GLU A 252 3.99 -7.06 -3.27
CA GLU A 252 3.67 -6.11 -2.20
C GLU A 252 4.73 -5.02 -2.03
N ILE A 253 6.02 -5.37 -2.17
CA ILE A 253 7.11 -4.39 -2.18
C ILE A 253 6.93 -3.41 -3.35
N LEU A 254 6.59 -3.89 -4.55
CA LEU A 254 6.32 -3.00 -5.69
C LEU A 254 5.11 -2.10 -5.47
N SER A 255 4.03 -2.63 -4.87
CA SER A 255 2.86 -1.84 -4.48
C SER A 255 3.24 -0.70 -3.54
N LEU A 256 4.12 -0.97 -2.55
CA LEU A 256 4.66 0.08 -1.69
C LEU A 256 5.50 1.09 -2.50
N MET A 257 6.42 0.64 -3.35
CA MET A 257 7.29 1.55 -4.14
C MET A 257 6.46 2.51 -5.00
N GLU A 258 5.38 2.04 -5.58
CA GLU A 258 4.53 2.84 -6.47
C GLU A 258 3.40 3.61 -5.73
N TYR A 259 3.22 3.37 -4.43
CA TYR A 259 2.07 3.85 -3.65
C TYR A 259 1.87 5.38 -3.71
N PHE A 260 2.96 6.14 -3.64
CA PHE A 260 2.92 7.61 -3.65
C PHE A 260 3.34 8.26 -4.98
N LYS A 261 3.57 7.46 -6.03
CA LYS A 261 4.07 7.93 -7.32
C LYS A 261 3.25 9.06 -7.94
N GLU A 262 1.93 9.07 -7.72
CA GLU A 262 1.04 10.12 -8.23
C GLU A 262 1.26 11.52 -7.60
N PHE A 263 1.99 11.59 -6.47
CA PHE A 263 2.27 12.83 -5.74
C PHE A 263 3.70 13.33 -5.93
N GLU A 264 4.62 12.48 -6.37
CA GLU A 264 6.03 12.85 -6.61
C GLU A 264 6.18 13.91 -7.71
N GLN A 265 5.37 13.82 -8.77
CA GLN A 265 5.45 14.70 -9.94
C GLN A 265 4.91 16.12 -9.73
N LYS A 266 4.33 16.41 -8.55
CA LYS A 266 3.68 17.70 -8.24
C LYS A 266 4.52 18.61 -7.34
N THR A 267 5.71 18.16 -6.94
CA THR A 267 6.61 18.90 -6.05
C THR A 267 7.82 19.36 -6.83
#